data_AF-A0A534S8P1-F1
#
_entry.id   AF-A0A534S8P1-F1
#
_cell.length_a   1.000
_cell.length_b   1.000
_cell.length_c   1.000
_cell.angle_alpha   90.00
_cell.angle_beta   90.00
_cell.angle_gamma   90.00
#
_symmetry.space_group_name_H-M   'P 1'
#
loop_
_entity.id
_entity.type
_entity.pdbx_description
1 polymer ?
#
loop_
_entity_poly.entity_id
_entity_poly.type
_entity_poly.pdbx_seq_one_letter_code
_entity_poly.pdbx_strand_id
1 'polypeptide(L)'
;MLGGRDEARARLTDVGRFLETRLALGLNPSRVVVAPLSTPRDFLGYVHHPDGRIRVRRRSVRRLWRRLATLEGRRVPWRSARASVASWLGLAKHAHAFRLSRSIFAARDVRNIGKRLLVGRVAEVPRLTANCASNRSST
;
A
#
# COMPACT_ATOMS: atom_id res chain seq x y z
N MET A 1 30.06 2.43 -23.26
CA MET A 1 29.42 2.51 -21.94
C MET A 1 28.11 1.75 -22.02
N LEU A 2 27.92 0.70 -21.21
CA LEU A 2 26.64 -0.04 -21.18
C LEU A 2 25.56 0.89 -20.61
N GLY A 3 24.39 0.98 -21.26
CA GLY A 3 23.29 1.79 -20.75
C GLY A 3 22.73 1.21 -19.44
N GLY A 4 22.04 2.03 -18.63
CA GLY A 4 21.52 1.58 -17.32
C GLY A 4 20.56 0.38 -17.39
N ARG A 5 19.89 0.16 -18.53
CA ARG A 5 19.07 -1.04 -18.77
C ARG A 5 19.93 -2.30 -18.95
N ASP A 6 21.06 -2.19 -19.65
CA ASP A 6 21.96 -3.30 -19.92
C ASP A 6 22.68 -3.71 -18.63
N GLU A 7 23.08 -2.72 -17.82
CA GLU A 7 23.62 -2.97 -16.48
C GLU A 7 22.59 -3.70 -15.59
N ALA A 8 21.34 -3.23 -15.54
CA ALA A 8 20.29 -3.90 -14.78
C ALA A 8 20.06 -5.35 -15.22
N ARG A 9 20.19 -5.63 -16.53
CA ARG A 9 20.09 -6.99 -17.06
C ARG A 9 21.30 -7.84 -16.69
N ALA A 10 22.51 -7.29 -16.72
CA ALA A 10 23.71 -7.99 -16.26
C ALA A 10 23.60 -8.37 -14.78
N ARG A 11 23.19 -7.43 -13.92
CA ARG A 11 22.95 -7.70 -12.49
C ARG A 11 21.90 -8.77 -12.26
N LEU A 12 20.83 -8.76 -13.06
CA LEU A 12 19.78 -9.78 -12.97
C LEU A 12 20.32 -11.18 -13.30
N THR A 13 21.21 -11.30 -14.29
CA THR A 13 21.89 -12.55 -14.62
C THR A 13 22.76 -13.03 -13.47
N ASP A 14 23.52 -12.13 -12.83
CA ASP A 14 24.37 -12.49 -11.69
C ASP A 14 23.54 -12.98 -10.49
N VAL A 15 22.41 -12.31 -10.22
CA VAL A 15 21.45 -12.74 -9.20
C VAL A 15 20.87 -14.12 -9.54
N GLY A 16 20.48 -14.35 -10.81
CA GLY A 16 20.00 -15.66 -11.26
C GLY A 16 21.02 -16.78 -11.01
N ARG A 17 22.27 -16.56 -11.42
CA ARG A 17 23.38 -17.50 -11.21
C ARG A 17 23.60 -17.78 -9.72
N PHE A 18 23.55 -16.76 -8.88
CA PHE A 18 23.68 -16.93 -7.44
C PHE A 18 22.55 -17.78 -6.86
N LEU A 19 21.30 -17.48 -7.22
CA LEU A 19 20.12 -18.23 -6.77
C LEU A 19 20.21 -19.71 -7.18
N GLU A 20 20.63 -20.00 -8.41
CA GLU A 20 20.74 -21.36 -8.92
C GLU A 20 21.89 -22.12 -8.25
N THR A 21 23.09 -21.54 -8.21
CA THR A 21 24.30 -22.24 -7.75
C THR A 21 24.44 -22.34 -6.24
N ARG A 22 23.91 -21.36 -5.48
CA ARG A 22 24.06 -21.31 -4.02
C ARG A 22 22.80 -21.71 -3.26
N LEU A 23 21.62 -21.56 -3.86
CA LEU A 23 20.34 -21.73 -3.18
C LEU A 23 19.42 -22.75 -3.86
N ALA A 24 19.80 -23.30 -5.02
CA ALA A 24 18.95 -24.19 -5.83
C ALA A 24 17.57 -23.57 -6.16
N LEU A 25 17.53 -22.26 -6.39
CA LEU A 25 16.32 -21.50 -6.73
C LEU A 25 16.41 -20.91 -8.14
N GLY A 26 15.29 -20.89 -8.85
CA GLY A 26 15.16 -20.25 -10.17
C GLY A 26 14.32 -18.98 -10.13
N LEU A 27 14.69 -18.00 -10.96
CA LEU A 27 13.86 -16.81 -11.18
C LEU A 27 12.66 -17.15 -12.07
N ASN A 28 11.47 -16.66 -11.73
CA ASN A 28 10.28 -16.86 -12.56
C ASN A 28 10.25 -15.83 -13.72
N PRO A 29 10.39 -16.27 -14.99
CA PRO A 29 10.52 -15.36 -16.13
C PRO A 29 9.26 -14.50 -16.35
N SER A 30 8.08 -14.98 -15.93
CA SER A 30 6.83 -14.22 -16.06
C SER A 30 6.67 -13.10 -15.01
N ARG A 31 7.49 -13.11 -13.95
CA ARG A 31 7.38 -12.18 -12.81
C ARG A 31 8.57 -11.24 -12.68
N VAL A 32 9.63 -11.48 -13.44
CA VAL A 32 10.82 -10.64 -13.47
C VAL A 32 10.66 -9.60 -14.56
N VAL A 33 10.86 -8.33 -14.21
CA VAL A 33 10.73 -7.22 -15.15
C VAL A 33 11.85 -6.22 -14.90
N VAL A 34 12.62 -5.89 -15.94
CA VAL A 34 13.53 -4.73 -15.95
C VAL A 34 12.79 -3.58 -16.62
N ALA A 35 12.52 -2.53 -15.85
CA ALA A 35 11.76 -1.39 -16.35
C ALA A 35 12.30 -0.06 -15.80
N PRO A 36 12.08 1.04 -16.53
CA PRO A 36 12.47 2.37 -16.07
C PRO A 36 11.74 2.79 -14.79
N LEU A 37 12.43 3.51 -13.91
CA LEU A 37 11.85 4.14 -12.72
C LEU A 37 10.86 5.27 -13.05
N SER A 38 10.88 5.78 -14.30
CA SER A 38 9.89 6.71 -14.84
C SER A 38 8.52 6.09 -15.09
N THR A 39 8.35 4.78 -14.87
CA THR A 39 7.07 4.09 -15.00
C THR A 39 6.54 3.64 -13.64
N PRO A 40 5.22 3.72 -13.39
CA PRO A 40 4.66 3.22 -12.14
C PRO A 40 4.93 1.73 -11.96
N ARG A 41 5.30 1.30 -10.74
CA ARG A 41 5.66 -0.09 -10.44
C ARG A 41 4.92 -0.64 -9.23
N ASP A 42 4.49 -1.89 -9.34
CA ASP A 42 3.89 -2.64 -8.24
C ASP A 42 4.98 -3.08 -7.24
N PHE A 43 4.88 -2.70 -5.97
CA PHE A 43 5.75 -3.19 -4.89
C PHE A 43 4.95 -3.37 -3.59
N LEU A 44 5.08 -4.55 -2.96
CA LEU A 44 4.43 -4.92 -1.68
C LEU A 44 2.91 -4.63 -1.59
N GLY A 45 2.19 -4.67 -2.71
CA GLY A 45 0.74 -4.39 -2.73
C GLY A 45 0.37 -2.91 -2.93
N TYR A 46 1.36 -2.07 -3.21
CA TYR A 46 1.23 -0.67 -3.62
C TYR A 46 1.70 -0.48 -5.05
N VAL A 47 1.30 0.66 -5.64
CA VAL A 47 1.79 1.17 -6.92
C VAL A 47 2.59 2.43 -6.60
N HIS A 48 3.89 2.39 -6.84
CA HIS A 48 4.78 3.53 -6.68
C HIS A 48 4.82 4.28 -8.00
N HIS A 49 4.45 5.55 -7.98
CA HIS A 49 4.57 6.44 -9.12
C HIS A 49 5.91 7.20 -9.08
N PRO A 50 6.43 7.62 -10.25
CA PRO A 50 7.70 8.35 -10.34
C PRO A 50 7.70 9.69 -9.60
N ASP A 51 6.52 10.29 -9.43
CA ASP A 51 6.32 11.55 -8.72
C ASP A 51 6.17 11.39 -7.20
N GLY A 52 6.55 10.23 -6.66
CA GLY A 52 6.45 9.92 -5.23
C GLY A 52 5.05 9.53 -4.76
N ARG A 53 4.03 9.53 -5.63
CA ARG A 53 2.69 9.09 -5.22
C ARG A 53 2.65 7.58 -5.01
N ILE A 54 2.22 7.16 -3.82
CA ILE A 54 1.94 5.75 -3.51
C ILE A 54 0.43 5.51 -3.59
N ARG A 55 -0.01 4.55 -4.40
CA ARG A 55 -1.41 4.14 -4.51
C ARG A 55 -1.60 2.70 -4.04
N VAL A 56 -2.79 2.38 -3.53
CA VAL A 56 -3.14 0.98 -3.23
C VAL A 56 -3.37 0.22 -4.52
N ARG A 57 -2.79 -0.98 -4.64
CA ARG A 57 -2.96 -1.82 -5.83
C ARG A 57 -4.42 -2.19 -6.06
N ARG A 58 -4.88 -2.13 -7.32
CA ARG A 58 -6.28 -2.43 -7.72
C ARG A 58 -6.78 -3.80 -7.23
N ARG A 59 -5.91 -4.80 -7.13
CA ARG A 59 -6.25 -6.13 -6.59
C ARG A 59 -6.69 -6.06 -5.12
N SER A 60 -6.01 -5.24 -4.31
CA SER A 60 -6.34 -5.05 -2.89
C SER A 60 -7.68 -4.33 -2.73
N VAL A 61 -7.93 -3.30 -3.55
CA VAL A 61 -9.23 -2.61 -3.61
C VAL A 61 -10.36 -3.60 -3.93
N ARG A 62 -10.19 -4.40 -5.00
CA ARG A 62 -11.18 -5.43 -5.38
C ARG A 62 -11.39 -6.50 -4.31
N ARG A 63 -10.35 -6.82 -3.53
CA ARG A 63 -10.45 -7.76 -2.40
C ARG A 63 -11.33 -7.19 -1.29
N LEU A 64 -11.11 -5.92 -0.91
CA LEU A 64 -11.96 -5.24 0.06
C LEU A 64 -13.40 -5.18 -0.43
N TRP A 65 -13.62 -4.74 -1.68
CA TRP A 65 -14.97 -4.56 -2.22
C TRP A 65 -15.81 -5.84 -2.16
N ARG A 66 -15.21 -6.98 -2.55
CA ARG A 66 -15.85 -8.30 -2.43
C ARG A 66 -16.09 -8.69 -0.98
N ARG A 67 -15.12 -8.41 -0.10
CA ARG A 67 -15.25 -8.71 1.33
C ARG A 67 -16.40 -7.93 1.97
N LEU A 68 -16.54 -6.64 1.68
CA LEU A 68 -17.64 -5.81 2.18
C LEU A 68 -18.99 -6.35 1.74
N ALA A 69 -19.13 -6.74 0.47
CA ALA A 69 -20.36 -7.36 -0.05
C ALA A 69 -20.79 -8.59 0.76
N THR A 70 -19.82 -9.47 1.09
CA THR A 70 -20.08 -10.68 1.89
C THR A 70 -20.44 -10.35 3.35
N LEU A 71 -19.90 -9.27 3.90
CA LEU A 71 -20.16 -8.84 5.28
C LEU A 71 -21.53 -8.16 5.41
N GLU A 72 -22.03 -7.49 4.37
CA GLU A 72 -23.36 -6.87 4.32
C GLU A 72 -24.46 -7.95 4.25
N GLY A 73 -24.29 -8.97 3.42
CA GLY A 73 -25.31 -10.00 3.17
C GLY A 73 -25.38 -11.16 4.17
N ARG A 74 -24.60 -11.16 5.25
CA ARG A 74 -24.55 -12.26 6.24
C ARG A 74 -24.69 -11.73 7.67
N ARG A 75 -25.24 -12.56 8.56
CA ARG A 75 -25.14 -12.38 10.03
C ARG A 75 -23.68 -12.66 10.48
N VAL A 76 -22.76 -11.77 10.09
CA VAL A 76 -21.36 -11.87 10.49
C VAL A 76 -21.17 -11.26 11.87
N PRO A 77 -20.38 -11.88 12.76
CA PRO A 77 -20.01 -11.27 14.03
C PRO A 77 -19.40 -9.88 13.82
N TRP A 78 -19.85 -8.92 14.63
CA TRP A 78 -19.37 -7.53 14.61
C TRP A 78 -17.84 -7.42 14.61
N ARG A 79 -17.18 -8.24 15.43
CA ARG A 79 -15.71 -8.28 15.56
C ARG A 79 -15.03 -8.59 14.23
N SER A 80 -15.56 -9.53 13.45
CA SER A 80 -15.00 -9.93 12.16
C SER A 80 -15.18 -8.86 11.08
N ALA A 81 -16.31 -8.14 11.10
CA ALA A 81 -16.53 -7.00 10.23
C ALA A 81 -15.56 -5.85 10.55
N ARG A 82 -15.43 -5.50 11.85
CA ARG A 82 -14.48 -4.48 12.32
C ARG A 82 -13.03 -4.83 11.96
N ALA A 83 -12.61 -6.08 12.16
CA ALA A 83 -11.27 -6.54 11.82
C ALA A 83 -10.96 -6.39 10.32
N SER A 84 -11.94 -6.69 9.46
CA SER A 84 -11.78 -6.55 8.00
C SER A 84 -11.58 -5.08 7.60
N VAL A 85 -12.37 -4.17 8.18
CA VAL A 85 -12.24 -2.72 7.93
C VAL A 85 -10.93 -2.18 8.51
N ALA A 86 -10.55 -2.59 9.72
CA ALA A 86 -9.30 -2.17 10.36
C ALA A 86 -8.07 -2.62 9.57
N SER A 87 -8.08 -3.85 9.04
CA SER A 87 -7.02 -4.37 8.16
C SER A 87 -6.86 -3.53 6.90
N TRP A 88 -7.97 -3.14 6.25
CA TRP A 88 -7.92 -2.21 5.13
C TRP A 88 -7.33 -0.85 5.51
N LEU A 89 -7.76 -0.27 6.63
CA LEU A 89 -7.26 1.03 7.08
C LEU A 89 -5.77 0.99 7.45
N GLY A 90 -5.27 -0.15 7.91
CA GLY A 90 -3.83 -0.38 8.07
C GLY A 90 -3.07 -0.29 6.75
N LEU A 91 -3.56 -0.99 5.72
CA LEU A 91 -2.99 -0.92 4.36
C LEU A 91 -3.09 0.50 3.77
N ALA A 92 -4.26 1.12 3.87
CA ALA A 92 -4.53 2.43 3.29
C ALA A 92 -3.73 3.56 3.96
N LYS A 93 -3.28 3.39 5.20
CA LYS A 93 -2.46 4.37 5.94
C LYS A 93 -1.13 4.68 5.24
N HIS A 94 -0.54 3.70 4.55
CA HIS A 94 0.76 3.85 3.88
C HIS A 94 0.65 4.30 2.42
N ALA A 95 -0.55 4.69 1.97
CA ALA A 95 -0.79 5.13 0.61
C ALA A 95 -1.65 6.40 0.58
N HIS A 96 -1.64 7.11 -0.55
CA HIS A 96 -2.54 8.22 -0.81
C HIS A 96 -3.95 7.70 -1.14
N ALA A 97 -4.61 7.12 -0.13
CA ALA A 97 -5.85 6.34 -0.27
C ALA A 97 -7.01 6.91 0.56
N PHE A 98 -6.89 8.14 1.10
CA PHE A 98 -7.97 8.76 1.87
C PHE A 98 -9.24 8.93 1.04
N ARG A 99 -9.13 9.59 -0.13
CA ARG A 99 -10.28 9.81 -1.04
C ARG A 99 -10.86 8.48 -1.53
N LEU A 100 -10.00 7.51 -1.82
CA LEU A 100 -10.42 6.16 -2.19
C LEU A 100 -11.21 5.49 -1.06
N SER A 101 -10.68 5.47 0.15
CA SER A 101 -11.35 4.87 1.31
C SER A 101 -12.68 5.56 1.59
N ARG A 102 -12.71 6.89 1.54
CA ARG A 102 -13.95 7.67 1.69
C ARG A 102 -15.00 7.27 0.65
N SER A 103 -14.60 7.14 -0.63
CA SER A 103 -15.52 6.73 -1.69
C SER A 103 -16.04 5.29 -1.50
N ILE A 104 -15.18 4.37 -1.04
CA ILE A 104 -15.58 2.97 -0.80
C ILE A 104 -16.60 2.92 0.34
N PHE A 105 -16.33 3.56 1.47
CA PHE A 105 -17.24 3.52 2.62
C PHE A 105 -18.45 4.44 2.48
N ALA A 106 -18.44 5.38 1.53
CA ALA A 106 -19.67 6.07 1.13
C ALA A 106 -20.60 5.12 0.36
N ALA A 107 -20.04 4.29 -0.52
CA ALA A 107 -20.81 3.36 -1.36
C ALA A 107 -21.20 2.06 -0.63
N ARG A 108 -20.33 1.52 0.22
CA ARG A 108 -20.51 0.27 0.96
C ARG A 108 -19.89 0.37 2.34
N ASP A 109 -20.73 0.34 3.37
CA ASP A 109 -20.27 0.32 4.75
C ASP A 109 -21.11 -0.63 5.59
N VAL A 110 -20.40 -1.48 6.34
CA VAL A 110 -21.04 -2.43 7.24
C VAL A 110 -21.35 -1.70 8.53
N ARG A 111 -22.63 -1.37 8.78
CA ARG A 111 -23.09 -0.72 10.03
C ARG A 111 -22.30 0.55 10.39
N ASN A 112 -21.94 1.37 9.40
CA ASN A 112 -21.17 2.61 9.55
C ASN A 112 -19.76 2.44 10.18
N ILE A 113 -19.17 1.23 10.20
CA ILE A 113 -17.85 0.97 10.78
C ILE A 113 -16.76 1.75 10.06
N GLY A 114 -16.77 1.70 8.72
CA GLY A 114 -15.79 2.35 7.87
C GLY A 114 -15.76 3.85 8.10
N LYS A 115 -16.92 4.50 8.10
CA LYS A 115 -17.07 5.92 8.41
C LYS A 115 -16.57 6.25 9.81
N ARG A 116 -16.97 5.49 10.84
CA ARG A 116 -16.53 5.70 12.22
C ARG A 116 -15.02 5.58 12.40
N LEU A 117 -14.40 4.55 11.80
CA LEU A 117 -12.95 4.33 11.91
C LEU A 117 -12.13 5.29 11.04
N LEU A 118 -12.69 5.79 9.94
CA LEU A 118 -12.07 6.85 9.14
C LEU A 118 -12.06 8.18 9.90
N VAL A 119 -13.20 8.60 10.46
CA VAL A 119 -13.35 9.88 11.16
C VAL A 119 -12.65 9.85 12.52
N GLY A 120 -12.75 8.75 13.27
CA GLY A 120 -12.11 8.60 14.58
C GLY A 120 -10.58 8.72 14.52
N ARG A 121 -9.95 8.33 13.41
CA ARG A 121 -8.50 8.53 13.21
C ARG A 121 -8.10 9.96 12.82
N VAL A 122 -9.03 10.78 12.31
CA VAL A 122 -8.76 12.20 12.00
C VAL A 122 -8.67 13.03 13.28
N ALA A 123 -9.41 12.65 14.33
CA ALA A 123 -9.32 13.29 15.64
C ALA A 123 -8.01 12.99 16.38
N GLU A 124 -7.32 11.89 16.05
CA GLU A 124 -6.08 11.44 16.69
C GLU A 124 -4.80 11.82 15.92
N VAL A 125 -4.86 12.58 14.82
CA VAL A 125 -3.64 13.04 14.13
C VAL A 125 -3.04 14.20 14.93
N PRO A 126 -1.90 14.04 15.62
CA PRO A 126 -1.19 15.18 16.18
C PRO A 126 -0.71 16.01 14.98
N ARG A 127 -0.96 17.32 15.02
CA ARG A 127 -0.55 18.27 13.98
C ARG A 127 0.96 18.17 13.74
N LEU A 128 1.38 17.42 12.73
CA LEU A 128 2.73 17.51 12.18
C LEU A 128 2.78 18.78 11.35
N THR A 129 3.13 19.89 12.01
CA THR A 129 3.98 21.01 11.56
C THR A 129 3.63 22.27 12.35
N ALA A 130 4.32 22.47 13.48
CA ALA A 130 4.72 23.79 14.00
C ALA A 130 5.59 23.53 15.23
N ASN A 131 6.85 23.15 15.01
CA ASN A 131 7.97 23.41 15.91
C ASN A 131 9.26 23.05 15.16
N CYS A 132 9.47 23.74 14.04
CA CYS A 132 10.82 24.00 13.57
C CYS A 132 11.28 25.28 14.28
N ALA A 133 12.30 25.12 15.11
CA ALA A 133 13.26 26.14 15.52
C ALA A 133 12.72 27.45 16.12
N SER A 134 12.88 27.60 17.43
CA SER A 134 13.99 28.41 17.95
C SER A 134 14.10 28.26 19.46
N ASN A 135 15.16 27.56 19.87
CA ASN A 135 15.80 27.77 21.15
C ASN A 135 16.28 29.24 21.21
N ARG A 136 15.91 29.99 22.26
CA ARG A 136 16.74 31.06 22.81
C ARG A 136 16.19 31.56 24.16
N SER A 137 17.11 31.57 25.13
CA SER A 137 17.29 32.49 26.26
C SER A 137 16.41 32.37 27.51
N SER A 138 17.11 32.03 28.61
CA SER A 138 17.18 32.74 29.90
C SER A 138 15.89 32.77 30.73
N THR A 139 15.86 32.34 31.99
CA THR A 139 16.79 32.57 33.13
C THR A 139 16.58 31.49 34.19
#